data_AF-A0A0R3ANH1-F1
#
_entry.id   AF-A0A0R3ANH1-F1
#
_cell.length_a   1.000
_cell.length_b   1.000
_cell.length_c   1.000
_cell.angle_alpha   90.00
_cell.angle_beta   90.00
_cell.angle_gamma   90.00
#
_symmetry.space_group_name_H-M   'P 1'
#
loop_
_entity.id
_entity.type
_entity.pdbx_description
1 polymer ?
#
loop_
_entity_poly.entity_id
_entity_poly.type
_entity_poly.pdbx_seq_one_letter_code
_entity_poly.pdbx_strand_id
1 'polypeptide(L)' 'MTKYQVKSAGEVHEVLAVTFTQGEDLRLIGEGGAVVAIFGAFDWLKVVPVVTAPVVEDDPSTDKPALVGGQ' A
#
# COMPACT_ATOMS: atom_id res chain seq x y z
N MET A 1 3.03 -5.93 5.37
CA MET A 1 2.16 -6.51 4.33
C MET A 1 2.42 -5.83 3.00
N THR A 2 2.26 -6.55 1.90
CA THR A 2 2.49 -6.10 0.53
C THR A 2 1.16 -5.95 -0.21
N LYS A 3 1.01 -4.89 -1.01
CA LYS A 3 -0.17 -4.69 -1.85
C LYS A 3 0.03 -5.41 -3.18
N TYR A 4 -0.90 -6.27 -3.53
CA TYR A 4 -0.95 -6.99 -4.79
C TYR A 4 -2.15 -6.50 -5.60
N GLN A 5 -1.94 -6.30 -6.90
CA GLN A 5 -2.99 -6.07 -7.88
C GLN A 5 -3.12 -7.31 -8.75
N VAL A 6 -4.31 -7.90 -8.79
CA VAL A 6 -4.62 -9.08 -9.61
C VAL A 6 -5.63 -8.68 -10.66
N LYS A 7 -5.30 -8.84 -11.95
CA LYS A 7 -6.28 -8.70 -13.02
C LYS A 7 -6.96 -10.05 -13.24
N SER A 8 -8.27 -10.11 -13.11
CA SER A 8 -9.06 -11.30 -13.40
C SER A 8 -10.42 -10.92 -13.97
N ALA A 9 -10.90 -11.66 -14.96
CA ALA A 9 -12.22 -11.47 -15.57
C ALA A 9 -12.51 -10.01 -16.01
N GLY A 10 -11.48 -9.26 -16.42
CA GLY A 10 -11.64 -7.87 -16.83
C GLY A 10 -11.66 -6.85 -15.68
N GLU A 11 -11.50 -7.25 -14.42
CA GLU A 11 -11.41 -6.37 -13.23
C GLU A 11 -10.02 -6.44 -12.58
N VAL A 12 -9.57 -5.38 -11.91
CA VAL A 12 -8.35 -5.37 -11.10
C VAL A 12 -8.74 -5.38 -9.62
N HIS A 13 -8.33 -6.43 -8.91
CA HIS A 13 -8.54 -6.58 -7.47
C HIS A 13 -7.28 -6.18 -6.70
N GLU A 14 -7.45 -5.38 -5.66
CA GLU A 14 -6.36 -4.98 -4.78
C GLU A 14 -6.42 -5.79 -3.49
N VAL A 15 -5.37 -6.58 -3.21
CA VAL A 15 -5.31 -7.48 -2.06
C VAL A 15 -4.05 -7.21 -1.26
N LEU A 16 -4.20 -7.06 0.06
CA LEU A 16 -3.09 -7.00 0.99
C LEU A 16 -2.74 -8.42 1.45
N ALA A 17 -1.51 -8.84 1.23
CA ALA A 17 -1.03 -10.15 1.64
C ALA A 17 0.44 -10.08 2.07
N VAL A 18 0.90 -11.08 2.81
CA VAL A 18 2.31 -11.26 3.17
C VAL A 18 3.08 -11.86 1.99
N THR A 19 2.48 -12.85 1.32
CA THR A 19 3.08 -13.52 0.15
C THR A 19 1.98 -14.07 -0.76
N PHE A 20 2.36 -14.68 -1.87
CA PHE A 20 1.46 -15.43 -2.75
C PHE A 20 2.10 -16.76 -3.18
N THR A 21 1.26 -17.72 -3.52
CA THR A 21 1.67 -18.97 -4.19
C THR A 21 0.91 -19.10 -5.50
N GLN A 22 1.60 -19.56 -6.54
CA GLN A 22 1.04 -19.78 -7.86
C GLN A 22 1.11 -21.28 -8.21
N GLY A 23 -0.04 -21.91 -8.38
CA GLY A 23 -0.19 -23.29 -8.85
C GLY A 23 -1.26 -23.37 -9.94
N GLU A 24 -2.25 -24.26 -9.81
CA GLU A 24 -3.48 -24.21 -10.62
C GLU A 24 -4.27 -22.92 -10.41
N ASP A 25 -4.20 -22.39 -9.19
CA ASP A 25 -4.84 -21.15 -8.78
C ASP A 25 -3.80 -20.23 -8.11
N LEU A 26 -4.07 -18.93 -8.13
CA LEU A 26 -3.28 -17.92 -7.42
C LEU A 26 -3.86 -17.71 -6.03
N ARG A 27 -3.07 -18.00 -4.99
CA ARG A 27 -3.44 -17.80 -3.59
C ARG A 27 -2.63 -16.68 -2.98
N LEU A 28 -3.32 -15.72 -2.38
CA LEU A 28 -2.69 -14.66 -1.58
C LEU A 28 -2.78 -15.05 -0.10
N ILE A 29 -1.64 -14.98 0.58
CA ILE A 29 -1.46 -15.47 1.94
C ILE A 29 -1.25 -14.27 2.86
N GLY A 30 -2.21 -14.03 3.75
CA GLY A 30 -2.17 -12.98 4.76
C GLY A 30 -1.32 -13.36 5.99
N GLU A 31 -1.41 -12.53 7.03
CA GLU A 31 -0.71 -12.80 8.28
C GLU A 31 -1.19 -14.10 8.94
N GLY A 32 -0.28 -14.78 9.64
CA GLY A 32 -0.56 -16.08 10.25
C GLY A 32 -0.72 -17.24 9.27
N GLY A 33 -0.46 -17.04 7.97
CA GLY A 33 -0.53 -18.08 6.95
C GLY A 33 -1.94 -18.34 6.38
N ALA A 34 -2.93 -17.53 6.73
CA ALA A 34 -4.29 -17.65 6.21
C ALA A 34 -4.37 -17.22 4.75
N VAL A 35 -5.11 -17.95 3.91
CA VAL A 35 -5.40 -17.53 2.54
C VAL A 35 -6.47 -16.45 2.56
N VAL A 36 -6.15 -15.26 2.03
CA VAL A 36 -7.03 -14.08 2.04
C VAL A 36 -7.74 -13.86 0.70
N ALA A 37 -7.19 -14.40 -0.39
CA ALA A 37 -7.84 -14.39 -1.69
C ALA A 37 -7.36 -15.58 -2.54
N ILE A 38 -8.25 -16.09 -3.40
CA ILE A 38 -7.99 -17.16 -4.35
C ILE A 38 -8.52 -16.73 -5.71
N PHE A 39 -7.67 -16.80 -6.74
CA PHE A 39 -8.04 -16.53 -8.13
C PHE A 39 -7.77 -17.78 -8.96
N GLY A 40 -8.84 -18.48 -9.35
CA GLY A 40 -8.76 -19.67 -10.21
C GLY A 40 -8.42 -19.34 -11.67
N ALA A 41 -8.62 -18.08 -12.09
CA ALA A 41 -8.16 -17.56 -13.37
C ALA A 41 -7.79 -16.08 -13.19
N PHE A 42 -6.62 -15.70 -13.69
CA PHE A 42 -6.13 -14.32 -13.66
C PHE A 42 -5.24 -14.07 -14.88
N ASP A 43 -5.25 -12.83 -15.36
CA ASP A 43 -4.43 -12.38 -16.49
C ASP A 43 -3.01 -12.04 -16.03
N TRP A 44 -2.89 -11.29 -14.93
CA TRP A 44 -1.60 -10.90 -14.37
C TRP A 44 -1.67 -10.56 -12.88
N LEU A 45 -0.52 -10.64 -12.22
CA LEU A 45 -0.27 -10.21 -10.85
C LEU A 45 0.80 -9.11 -10.86
N LYS A 46 0.54 -7.99 -10.19
CA LYS A 46 1.50 -6.90 -10.00
C LYS A 46 1.70 -6.61 -8.52
N VAL A 47 2.96 -6.52 -8.10
CA VAL A 47 3.32 -6.07 -6.75
C VAL A 47 3.36 -4.55 -6.75
N VAL A 48 2.57 -3.93 -5.88
CA VAL A 48 2.56 -2.48 -5.70
C VAL A 48 3.42 -2.17 -4.47
N PRO A 49 4.60 -1.53 -4.64
CA PRO A 49 5.35 -1.06 -3.49
C PRO A 49 4.48 -0.05 -2.74
N VAL A 50 4.28 -0.30 -1.44
CA VAL A 50 3.67 0.69 -0.56
C VAL A 50 4.74 1.77 -0.35
N VAL A 51 4.75 2.78 -1.22
CA VAL A 51 5.55 3.98 -0.98
C VAL A 51 4.87 4.68 0.18
N THR A 52 5.40 4.50 1.39
CA THR A 52 5.15 5.44 2.48
C THR A 52 5.71 6.77 2.00
N ALA A 53 4.83 7.67 1.55
CA ALA A 53 5.25 9.04 1.30
C ALA A 53 5.99 9.54 2.55
N PRO A 54 7.16 10.19 2.41
CA PRO A 54 7.77 10.83 3.56
C PRO A 54 6.72 11.79 4.11
N VAL A 55 6.39 11.65 5.39
CA VAL A 55 5.65 12.68 6.12
C VAL A 55 6.48 13.94 5.94
N VAL A 56 5.97 14.89 5.16
CA VAL A 56 6.47 16.26 5.25
C VAL A 56 5.99 16.71 6.62
N GLU A 57 6.88 16.65 7.62
CA GLU A 57 6.73 17.44 8.82
C GLU A 57 6.66 18.89 8.33
N ASP A 58 5.45 19.43 8.30
CA ASP A 58 5.23 20.87 8.17
C ASP A 58 5.84 21.47 9.44
N ASP A 59 7.08 21.94 9.30
CA ASP A 59 7.83 22.66 10.31
C ASP A 59 6.98 23.88 10.73
N PRO A 60 6.44 23.96 11.96
CA PRO A 60 5.67 25.11 12.38
C PRO A 60 6.64 26.24 12.80
N SER A 61 7.48 26.69 11.87
CA SER A 61 8.41 27.80 12.06
C SER A 61 7.98 28.99 11.23
N THR A 62 6.76 29.49 11.46
CA THR A 62 6.37 30.85 11.08
C THR A 62 5.38 31.39 12.11
N ASP A 63 5.90 31.98 13.19
CA ASP A 63 5.47 33.32 13.58
C ASP A 63 6.56 33.97 14.43
N LYS A 64 7.29 34.91 13.83
CA LYS A 64 8.16 35.85 14.53
C LYS A 64 7.25 36.99 15.01
N PRO A 65 7.06 37.22 16.32
CA PRO A 65 6.52 38.49 16.75
C PRO A 65 7.61 39.55 16.56
N ALA A 66 7.38 40.47 15.62
CA ALA A 66 8.14 41.71 15.59
C ALA A 66 7.78 42.52 16.85
N LEU A 67 8.59 42.39 17.90
CA LEU A 67 8.48 43.25 19.07
C LEU A 67 8.94 44.66 18.67
N VAL A 68 7.94 45.52 18.48
CA VAL A 68 8.01 46.97 18.57
C VAL A 68 8.71 47.34 19.89
N GLY A 69 9.83 48.05 19.78
CA GLY A 69 10.52 48.66 20.92
C GLY A 69 11.00 50.04 20.52
N GLY A 70 10.15 51.04 20.76
CA GLY A 70 10.56 52.44 20.73
C GLY A 70 11.29 52.79 22.03
N GLN A 71 12.37 53.54 21.90
CA GLN A 71 12.73 54.65 22.77
C GLN A 71 13.71 55.57 22.04
#